data_AF-A0A7K6ZAQ7-F1
#
_entry.id   AF-A0A7K6ZAQ7-F1
#
_cell.length_a   1.000
_cell.length_b   1.000
_cell.length_c   1.000
_cell.angle_alpha   90.00
_cell.angle_beta   90.00
_cell.angle_gamma   90.00
#
_symmetry.space_group_name_H-M   'P 1'
#
loop_
_entity.id
_entity.type
_entity.pdbx_description
1 polymer ?
#
loop_
_entity_poly.entity_id
_entity_poly.type
_entity_poly.pdbx_seq_one_letter_code
_entity_poly.pdbx_strand_id
1 'polypeptide(L)'
;WTTQQSSSFLLPNATELLSPPRGRATDLLWGVGVPRSRRKRYLSPRDMSVILDYHNQVRAQVSPPAANMEYMVWDERLARAAEAWAARCLWDHGPPQLMKYVGQNLSIHSGRYRSVVDMVKSWHQEKQHYSFPHPRECNPRCPSKCSGSVCSHYTQV
;
A
#
# COMPACT_ATOMS: atom_id res chain seq x y z
N TRP A 1 63.42 -31.04 12.32
CA TRP A 1 64.57 -30.78 11.45
C TRP A 1 64.03 -30.04 10.24
N THR A 2 64.22 -28.74 9.99
CA THR A 2 65.02 -27.68 10.60
C THR A 2 64.38 -26.35 10.15
N THR A 3 64.35 -25.35 11.02
CA THR A 3 63.89 -23.97 10.81
C THR A 3 64.99 -23.07 10.20
N GLN A 4 64.63 -22.08 9.37
CA GLN A 4 65.38 -20.82 9.18
C GLN A 4 64.46 -19.79 8.45
N GLN A 5 63.89 -18.80 9.14
CA GLN A 5 64.37 -17.44 9.52
C GLN A 5 64.02 -16.31 8.55
N SER A 6 63.50 -15.26 9.17
CA SER A 6 62.95 -13.99 8.72
C SER A 6 63.97 -13.05 8.06
N SER A 7 63.47 -12.02 7.37
CA SER A 7 63.98 -10.64 7.48
C SER A 7 62.96 -9.63 6.98
N SER A 8 62.60 -8.71 7.88
CA SER A 8 61.73 -7.57 7.70
C SER A 8 62.54 -6.37 7.20
N PHE A 9 61.97 -5.56 6.30
CA PHE A 9 62.50 -4.21 6.02
C PHE A 9 61.57 -3.18 6.67
N LEU A 10 62.09 -2.54 7.72
CA LEU A 10 61.60 -1.29 8.32
C LEU A 10 62.19 -0.12 7.54
N LEU A 11 61.42 0.95 7.35
CA LEU A 11 61.89 2.35 7.23
C LEU A 11 60.67 3.31 7.36
N PRO A 12 60.86 4.58 7.75
CA PRO A 12 60.56 5.02 9.11
C PRO A 12 59.38 6.00 9.24
N ASN A 13 58.91 6.12 10.49
CA ASN A 13 58.00 7.17 10.98
C ASN A 13 58.75 8.51 11.04
N ALA A 14 58.26 9.54 10.34
CA ALA A 14 58.68 10.92 10.50
C ALA A 14 57.46 11.84 10.45
N THR A 15 57.13 12.40 11.61
CA THR A 15 56.16 13.46 11.79
C THR A 15 56.74 14.77 11.25
N GLU A 16 56.17 15.35 10.21
CA GLU A 16 56.29 16.79 9.94
C GLU A 16 54.91 17.44 9.90
N LEU A 17 54.70 18.31 10.87
CA LEU A 17 53.57 19.23 11.00
C LEU A 17 53.71 20.34 9.94
N LEU A 18 52.86 20.32 8.92
CA LEU A 18 52.59 21.47 8.07
C LEU A 18 51.12 21.90 8.25
N SER A 19 50.91 22.97 9.01
CA SER A 19 49.70 23.81 8.88
C SER A 19 50.01 24.87 7.81
N PRO A 20 49.14 25.18 6.83
CA PRO A 20 48.04 26.17 7.02
C PRO A 20 46.87 25.97 6.00
N PRO A 21 45.87 26.87 5.79
CA PRO A 21 45.54 28.11 6.49
C PRO A 21 44.10 28.15 7.06
N ARG A 22 43.84 29.15 7.91
CA ARG A 22 42.50 29.63 8.27
C ARG A 22 41.72 30.02 7.00
N GLY A 23 40.92 29.09 6.49
CA GLY A 23 39.87 29.31 5.51
C GLY A 23 38.51 29.10 6.17
N ARG A 24 37.56 30.00 5.87
CA ARG A 24 36.26 30.16 6.53
C ARG A 24 35.49 28.86 6.78
N ALA A 25 34.99 28.72 8.00
CA ALA A 25 33.99 27.74 8.39
C ALA A 25 32.66 28.00 7.67
N THR A 26 32.44 27.35 6.53
CA THR A 26 31.11 27.16 5.93
C THR A 26 31.09 25.82 5.17
N ASP A 27 31.32 24.70 5.86
CA ASP A 27 31.13 23.38 5.23
C ASP A 27 30.51 22.33 6.18
N LEU A 28 29.71 22.82 7.13
CA LEU A 28 28.81 22.01 7.97
C LEU A 28 27.37 22.39 7.70
N LEU A 29 26.88 22.14 6.49
CA LEU A 29 25.45 22.04 6.21
C LEU A 29 25.20 20.67 5.58
N TRP A 30 25.37 19.64 6.41
CA TRP A 30 24.77 18.33 6.20
C TRP A 30 23.29 18.57 5.89
N GLY A 31 22.89 18.20 4.67
CA GLY A 31 21.66 18.63 4.04
C GLY A 31 20.47 18.63 5.00
N VAL A 32 19.98 19.84 5.29
CA VAL A 32 18.61 20.05 5.74
C VAL A 32 17.76 19.44 4.63
N GLY A 33 17.35 18.19 4.83
CA GLY A 33 16.53 17.47 3.88
C GLY A 33 15.30 18.30 3.63
N VAL A 34 15.25 18.96 2.47
CA VAL A 34 14.04 19.66 2.00
C VAL A 34 12.91 18.67 2.24
N PRO A 35 11.89 19.00 3.06
CA PRO A 35 10.76 18.12 3.26
C PRO A 35 10.27 17.75 1.87
N ARG A 36 10.41 16.47 1.48
CA ARG A 36 9.87 16.03 0.19
C ARG A 36 8.39 16.25 0.32
N SER A 37 7.90 17.34 -0.27
CA SER A 37 6.48 17.64 -0.34
C SER A 37 5.82 16.39 -0.86
N ARG A 38 5.04 15.74 0.00
CA ARG A 38 4.30 14.55 -0.37
C ARG A 38 3.28 15.04 -1.38
N ARG A 39 3.61 14.94 -2.68
CA ARG A 39 2.72 15.36 -3.76
C ARG A 39 1.35 14.78 -3.46
N LYS A 40 0.33 15.65 -3.41
CA LYS A 40 -1.06 15.20 -3.32
C LYS A 40 -1.28 14.27 -4.50
N ARG A 41 -1.45 12.98 -4.22
CA ARG A 41 -1.68 11.98 -5.26
C ARG A 41 -3.18 11.95 -5.50
N TYR A 42 -3.57 12.32 -6.71
CA TYR A 42 -4.91 12.10 -7.22
C TYR A 42 -4.89 10.83 -8.08
N LEU A 43 -6.06 10.22 -8.28
CA LEU A 43 -6.20 9.11 -9.23
C LEU A 43 -6.14 9.68 -10.65
N SER A 44 -5.17 9.24 -11.44
CA SER A 44 -5.16 9.57 -12.87
C SER A 44 -6.29 8.84 -13.61
N PRO A 45 -6.69 9.28 -14.82
CA PRO A 45 -7.65 8.53 -15.64
C PRO A 45 -7.22 7.08 -15.89
N ARG A 46 -5.92 6.83 -15.98
CA ARG A 46 -5.37 5.48 -16.09
C ARG A 46 -5.59 4.66 -14.81
N ASP A 47 -5.39 5.25 -13.64
CA ASP A 47 -5.65 4.57 -12.36
C ASP A 47 -7.13 4.20 -12.26
N MET A 48 -8.04 5.12 -12.64
CA MET A 48 -9.49 4.88 -12.65
C MET A 48 -9.86 3.69 -13.53
N SER A 49 -9.36 3.64 -14.77
CA SER A 49 -9.59 2.51 -15.70
C SER A 49 -9.08 1.21 -15.09
N VAL A 50 -7.83 1.17 -14.61
CA VAL A 50 -7.25 -0.09 -14.11
C VAL A 50 -7.96 -0.58 -12.84
N ILE A 51 -8.43 0.33 -11.99
CA ILE A 51 -9.26 -0.03 -10.83
C ILE A 51 -10.57 -0.67 -11.30
N LEU A 52 -11.28 -0.04 -12.23
CA LEU A 52 -12.56 -0.52 -12.74
C LEU A 52 -12.41 -1.87 -13.46
N ASP A 53 -11.44 -1.96 -14.36
CA ASP A 53 -11.14 -3.16 -15.14
C ASP A 53 -10.81 -4.33 -14.22
N TYR A 54 -10.01 -4.09 -13.17
CA TYR A 54 -9.68 -5.12 -12.19
C TYR A 54 -10.90 -5.61 -11.42
N HIS A 55 -11.79 -4.71 -10.95
CA HIS A 55 -13.03 -5.12 -10.28
C HIS A 55 -13.90 -6.00 -11.20
N ASN A 56 -14.15 -5.55 -12.43
CA ASN A 56 -14.95 -6.30 -13.39
C ASN A 56 -14.30 -7.64 -13.75
N GLN A 57 -12.98 -7.69 -13.89
CA GLN A 57 -12.24 -8.93 -14.13
C GLN A 57 -12.45 -9.95 -13.01
N VAL A 58 -12.27 -9.55 -11.74
CA VAL A 58 -12.37 -10.50 -10.63
C VAL A 58 -13.81 -10.89 -10.31
N ARG A 59 -14.78 -9.99 -10.52
CA ARG A 59 -16.23 -10.26 -10.42
C ARG A 59 -16.69 -11.31 -11.43
N ALA A 60 -16.11 -11.32 -12.63
CA ALA A 60 -16.39 -12.32 -13.65
C ALA A 60 -15.78 -13.71 -13.35
N GLN A 61 -14.91 -13.82 -12.34
CA GLN A 61 -14.13 -15.04 -12.03
C GLN A 61 -14.46 -15.63 -10.67
N VAL A 62 -15.58 -15.22 -10.04
CA VAL A 62 -15.99 -15.75 -8.74
C VAL A 62 -16.35 -17.23 -8.83
N SER A 63 -16.07 -17.95 -7.74
CA SER A 63 -16.46 -19.36 -7.57
C SER A 63 -17.14 -19.53 -6.22
N PRO A 64 -18.37 -20.09 -6.16
CA PRO A 64 -19.17 -20.54 -7.30
C PRO A 64 -19.57 -19.39 -8.25
N PRO A 65 -19.90 -19.69 -9.53
CA PRO A 65 -20.33 -18.65 -10.46
C PRO A 65 -21.58 -17.92 -9.97
N ALA A 66 -21.57 -16.60 -10.06
CA ALA A 66 -22.70 -15.77 -9.69
C ALA A 66 -23.75 -15.74 -10.80
N ALA A 67 -25.02 -15.92 -10.44
CA ALA A 67 -26.13 -15.88 -11.38
C ALA A 67 -26.48 -14.45 -11.84
N ASN A 68 -26.12 -13.44 -11.05
CA ASN A 68 -26.56 -12.05 -11.21
C ASN A 68 -25.46 -11.02 -10.86
N MET A 69 -24.21 -11.29 -11.21
CA MET A 69 -23.12 -10.33 -10.99
C MET A 69 -23.19 -9.19 -12.00
N GLU A 70 -23.50 -7.98 -11.54
CA GLU A 70 -23.59 -6.80 -12.42
C GLU A 70 -22.22 -6.26 -12.83
N TYR A 71 -22.16 -5.66 -14.02
CA TYR A 71 -20.98 -4.98 -14.51
C TYR A 71 -20.85 -3.60 -13.85
N MET A 72 -19.68 -3.31 -13.26
CA MET A 72 -19.44 -2.03 -12.61
C MET A 72 -19.09 -0.96 -13.64
N VAL A 73 -19.54 0.26 -13.36
CA VAL A 73 -19.16 1.48 -14.07
C VAL A 73 -18.58 2.49 -13.08
N TRP A 74 -17.75 3.41 -13.58
CA TRP A 74 -17.19 4.48 -12.76
C TRP A 74 -18.26 5.53 -12.44
N ASP A 75 -18.40 5.90 -11.17
CA ASP A 75 -19.28 6.98 -10.73
C ASP A 75 -18.46 8.17 -10.20
N GLU A 76 -18.55 9.29 -10.90
CA GLU A 76 -17.82 10.52 -10.58
C GLU A 76 -18.26 11.17 -9.25
N ARG A 77 -19.49 10.93 -8.79
CA ARG A 77 -19.96 11.46 -7.50
C ARG A 77 -19.36 10.65 -6.35
N LEU A 78 -19.29 9.31 -6.49
CA LEU A 78 -18.62 8.44 -5.54
C LEU A 78 -17.12 8.72 -5.47
N ALA A 79 -16.47 8.94 -6.62
CA ALA A 79 -15.06 9.31 -6.69
C ALA A 79 -14.76 10.60 -5.91
N ARG A 80 -15.55 11.67 -6.13
CA ARG A 80 -15.42 12.92 -5.38
C ARG A 80 -15.67 12.75 -3.88
N ALA A 81 -16.67 11.95 -3.50
CA ALA A 81 -16.95 11.66 -2.09
C ALA A 81 -15.79 10.91 -1.43
N ALA A 82 -15.20 9.92 -2.12
CA ALA A 82 -14.04 9.18 -1.65
C ALA A 82 -12.79 10.06 -1.50
N GLU A 83 -12.51 10.96 -2.47
CA GLU A 83 -11.43 11.92 -2.36
C GLU A 83 -11.61 12.85 -1.15
N ALA A 84 -12.82 13.40 -0.98
CA ALA A 84 -13.13 14.28 0.14
C ALA A 84 -12.97 13.57 1.50
N TRP A 85 -13.36 12.29 1.59
CA TRP A 85 -13.17 11.50 2.80
C TRP A 85 -11.69 11.19 3.09
N ALA A 86 -10.96 10.72 2.07
CA ALA A 86 -9.53 10.41 2.18
C ALA A 86 -8.69 11.64 2.57
N ALA A 87 -9.07 12.84 2.11
CA ALA A 87 -8.41 14.10 2.45
C ALA A 87 -8.47 14.44 3.95
N ARG A 88 -9.41 13.85 4.72
CA ARG A 88 -9.48 14.03 6.17
C ARG A 88 -8.37 13.29 6.91
N CYS A 89 -7.70 12.33 6.25
CA CYS A 89 -6.66 11.49 6.84
C CYS A 89 -7.13 10.76 8.12
N LEU A 90 -8.40 10.35 8.17
CA LEU A 90 -8.98 9.57 9.26
C LEU A 90 -9.11 8.12 8.81
N TRP A 91 -8.60 7.19 9.63
CA TRP A 91 -8.77 5.75 9.40
C TRP A 91 -10.09 5.26 10.00
N ASP A 92 -11.19 5.67 9.37
CA ASP A 92 -12.54 5.29 9.76
C ASP A 92 -13.47 5.38 8.54
N HIS A 93 -14.62 4.72 8.60
CA HIS A 93 -15.62 4.78 7.54
C HIS A 93 -16.44 6.07 7.59
N GLY A 94 -16.82 6.57 6.41
CA GLY A 94 -17.72 7.71 6.34
C GLY A 94 -17.81 8.40 4.98
N PRO A 95 -18.55 9.51 4.91
CA PRO A 95 -19.23 10.18 6.04
C PRO A 95 -20.52 9.45 6.46
N PRO A 96 -20.91 9.47 7.75
CA PRO A 96 -21.99 8.62 8.30
C PRO A 96 -23.32 8.69 7.54
N GLN A 97 -23.68 9.87 7.05
CA GLN A 97 -24.91 10.10 6.28
C GLN A 97 -24.96 9.33 4.95
N LEU A 98 -23.81 8.94 4.39
CA LEU A 98 -23.73 8.14 3.16
C LEU A 98 -23.62 6.64 3.42
N MET A 99 -23.11 6.23 4.58
CA MET A 99 -22.82 4.81 4.88
C MET A 99 -24.07 3.93 4.98
N LYS A 100 -25.26 4.51 5.06
CA LYS A 100 -26.53 3.77 4.96
C LYS A 100 -26.83 3.30 3.53
N TYR A 101 -26.29 3.97 2.52
CA TYR A 101 -26.67 3.79 1.11
C TYR A 101 -25.52 3.34 0.22
N VAL A 102 -24.27 3.57 0.65
CA VAL A 102 -23.06 3.34 -0.13
C VAL A 102 -22.06 2.53 0.70
N GLY A 103 -21.53 1.46 0.13
CA GLY A 103 -20.44 0.69 0.71
C GLY A 103 -19.09 1.40 0.57
N GLN A 104 -18.12 1.05 1.41
CA GLN A 104 -16.79 1.65 1.37
C GLN A 104 -15.72 0.64 1.76
N ASN A 105 -14.74 0.46 0.88
CA ASN A 105 -13.50 -0.26 1.19
C ASN A 105 -12.39 0.76 1.47
N LEU A 106 -11.61 0.52 2.52
CA LEU A 106 -10.51 1.39 2.92
C LEU A 106 -9.17 0.65 2.79
N SER A 107 -8.12 1.41 2.53
CA SER A 107 -6.76 0.90 2.51
C SER A 107 -5.81 1.98 3.03
N ILE A 108 -4.84 1.56 3.84
CA ILE A 108 -3.75 2.40 4.32
C ILE A 108 -2.44 1.68 4.11
N HIS A 109 -1.38 2.43 3.84
CA HIS A 109 -0.05 1.90 3.65
C HIS A 109 1.01 2.87 4.19
N SER A 110 2.05 2.32 4.81
CA SER A 110 3.23 3.06 5.28
C SER A 110 4.51 2.43 4.74
N GLY A 111 5.56 3.24 4.52
CA GLY A 111 6.83 2.77 3.97
C GLY A 111 6.95 2.94 2.45
N ARG A 112 7.41 1.89 1.75
CA ARG A 112 7.68 1.93 0.30
C ARG A 112 6.42 2.25 -0.51
N TYR A 113 6.57 2.70 -1.75
CA TYR A 113 5.38 2.93 -2.55
C TYR A 113 4.63 1.62 -2.85
N ARG A 114 3.32 1.60 -2.62
CA ARG A 114 2.39 0.63 -3.18
C ARG A 114 1.40 1.35 -4.09
N SER A 115 1.13 0.77 -5.26
CA SER A 115 0.17 1.35 -6.19
C SER A 115 -1.25 1.21 -5.65
N VAL A 116 -2.17 2.05 -6.14
CA VAL A 116 -3.60 1.95 -5.76
C VAL A 116 -4.16 0.59 -6.19
N VAL A 117 -3.72 0.07 -7.33
CA VAL A 117 -4.11 -1.25 -7.83
C VAL A 117 -3.65 -2.36 -6.88
N ASP A 118 -2.47 -2.25 -6.27
CA ASP A 118 -2.02 -3.25 -5.27
C ASP A 118 -2.90 -3.23 -4.01
N MET A 119 -3.42 -2.07 -3.62
CA MET A 119 -4.36 -1.95 -2.51
C MET A 119 -5.70 -2.60 -2.86
N VAL A 120 -6.24 -2.35 -4.05
CA VAL A 120 -7.48 -3.01 -4.53
C VAL A 120 -7.30 -4.53 -4.64
N LYS A 121 -6.16 -4.99 -5.15
CA LYS A 121 -5.82 -6.43 -5.18
C LYS A 121 -5.85 -7.05 -3.79
N SER A 122 -5.39 -6.32 -2.77
CA SER A 122 -5.39 -6.85 -1.39
C SER A 122 -6.79 -7.07 -0.85
N TRP A 123 -7.78 -6.25 -1.23
CA TRP A 123 -9.19 -6.52 -0.91
C TRP A 123 -9.67 -7.83 -1.51
N HIS A 124 -9.39 -8.06 -2.80
CA HIS A 124 -9.78 -9.31 -3.45
C HIS A 124 -9.06 -10.55 -2.88
N GLN A 125 -7.83 -10.40 -2.40
CA GLN A 125 -7.04 -11.50 -1.84
C GLN A 125 -7.67 -12.11 -0.59
N GLU A 126 -8.55 -11.40 0.12
CA GLU A 126 -9.31 -11.98 1.25
C GLU A 126 -10.17 -13.18 0.83
N LYS A 127 -10.42 -13.38 -0.48
CA LYS A 127 -11.09 -14.58 -1.01
C LYS A 127 -10.50 -15.88 -0.51
N GLN A 128 -9.20 -15.92 -0.23
CA GLN A 128 -8.51 -17.11 0.27
C GLN A 128 -9.00 -17.54 1.67
N HIS A 129 -9.64 -16.61 2.39
CA HIS A 129 -10.21 -16.80 3.71
C HIS A 129 -11.74 -16.85 3.71
N TYR A 130 -12.36 -16.45 2.61
CA TYR A 130 -13.80 -16.45 2.46
C TYR A 130 -14.30 -17.83 1.99
N SER A 131 -15.43 -18.27 2.53
CA SER A 131 -16.13 -19.46 2.04
C SER A 131 -17.58 -19.11 1.72
N PHE A 132 -17.98 -19.32 0.47
CA PHE A 132 -19.37 -19.11 0.06
C PHE A 132 -20.27 -20.15 0.77
N PRO A 133 -21.36 -19.72 1.44
CA PRO A 133 -22.21 -20.62 2.20
C PRO A 133 -22.92 -21.61 1.27
N HIS A 134 -22.98 -22.88 1.69
CA HIS A 134 -23.75 -23.88 0.95
C HIS A 134 -25.25 -23.64 1.17
N PRO A 135 -26.14 -23.86 0.17
CA PRO A 135 -27.57 -23.54 0.31
C PRO A 135 -28.25 -24.18 1.53
N ARG A 136 -27.79 -25.36 1.95
CA ARG A 136 -28.31 -26.08 3.12
C ARG A 136 -28.02 -25.38 4.45
N GLU A 137 -27.03 -24.49 4.49
CA GLU A 137 -26.64 -23.74 5.68
C GLU A 137 -27.43 -22.44 5.84
N CYS A 138 -28.19 -22.05 4.81
CA CYS A 138 -28.96 -20.81 4.78
C CYS A 138 -30.36 -21.03 5.35
N ASN A 139 -30.59 -20.65 6.62
CA ASN A 139 -31.94 -20.66 7.22
C ASN A 139 -32.01 -19.77 8.49
N PRO A 140 -32.78 -18.66 8.53
CA PRO A 140 -33.42 -17.94 7.43
C PRO A 140 -32.42 -17.06 6.65
N ARG A 141 -31.17 -16.97 7.12
CA ARG A 141 -30.07 -16.22 6.50
C ARG A 141 -28.88 -17.13 6.33
N CYS A 142 -28.03 -16.82 5.36
CA CYS A 142 -26.78 -17.53 5.18
C CYS A 142 -25.72 -17.03 6.18
N PRO A 143 -24.88 -17.92 6.74
CA PRO A 143 -23.74 -17.50 7.55
C PRO A 143 -22.68 -16.82 6.68
N SER A 144 -22.04 -15.78 7.20
CA SER A 144 -20.79 -15.28 6.63
C SER A 144 -19.64 -16.09 7.20
N LYS A 145 -18.88 -16.76 6.33
CA LYS A 145 -17.72 -17.57 6.74
C LYS A 145 -16.44 -16.89 6.30
N CYS A 146 -15.69 -16.42 7.28
CA CYS A 146 -14.36 -15.85 7.10
C CYS A 146 -13.41 -16.52 8.09
N SER A 147 -12.35 -17.16 7.60
CA SER A 147 -11.29 -17.74 8.43
C SER A 147 -10.16 -16.75 8.73
N GLY A 148 -10.17 -15.59 8.07
CA GLY A 148 -9.21 -14.50 8.25
C GLY A 148 -9.74 -13.43 9.21
N SER A 149 -8.92 -12.42 9.48
CA SER A 149 -9.34 -11.26 10.30
C SER A 149 -10.39 -10.41 9.60
N VAL A 150 -10.35 -10.35 8.27
CA VAL A 150 -11.24 -9.54 7.43
C VAL A 150 -11.53 -10.29 6.13
N CYS A 151 -12.81 -10.34 5.75
CA CYS A 151 -13.27 -10.74 4.41
C CYS A 151 -14.26 -9.74 3.81
N SER A 152 -14.58 -8.66 4.53
CA SER A 152 -15.61 -7.69 4.15
C SER A 152 -15.22 -6.91 2.90
N HIS A 153 -13.92 -6.70 2.66
CA HIS A 153 -13.50 -6.01 1.45
C HIS A 153 -13.72 -6.89 0.22
N TYR A 154 -13.37 -8.19 0.30
CA TYR A 154 -13.63 -9.13 -0.79
C TYR A 154 -15.12 -9.25 -1.11
N THR A 155 -15.99 -9.37 -0.10
CA THR A 155 -17.44 -9.50 -0.35
C THR A 155 -18.08 -8.24 -0.95
N GLN A 156 -17.40 -7.10 -0.90
CA GLN A 156 -17.84 -5.84 -1.50
C GLN A 156 -17.31 -5.63 -2.93
N VAL A 157 -16.22 -6.31 -3.30
CA VAL A 157 -15.63 -6.32 -4.65
C VAL A 157 -16.48 -7.18 -5.58
#